data_AF-A0A7D5RG27-F1
#
_entry.id   AF-A0A7D5RG27-F1
#
_cell.length_a   1.000
_cell.length_b   1.000
_cell.length_c   1.000
_cell.angle_alpha   90.00
_cell.angle_beta   90.00
_cell.angle_gamma   90.00
#
_symmetry.space_group_name_H-M   'P 1'
#
loop_
_entity.id
_entity.type
_entity.pdbx_description
1 polymer ?
#
loop_
_entity_poly.entity_id
_entity_poly.type
_entity_poly.pdbx_seq_one_letter_code
_entity_poly.pdbx_strand_id
1 'polypeptide(L)'
;MDKQFELSPKHINSLFRLLKTNTKDVFYDFGCGRGLAVCQAVTKYHMNLSIGIELNLDYYEFARKYAIDRLTKNQLRKIEFHLGRFDNDDTYEGNFIYDYSDATIVYSSLDEEIEDLDFYKKRLNWKKVKIVKKDIPLIGFDFEANREHQDCWLFMMKYPFKRIKDKDRWASLVLGKDNVSITNLYEHYFTLLENRHLKLGWSKSEAKKDANSSVRNLKKIVCQRFC
;
A
#
# COMPACT_ATOMS: atom_id res chain seq x y z
N MET A 1 -6.31 5.77 21.14
CA MET A 1 -5.54 4.89 20.24
C MET A 1 -6.28 4.82 18.93
N ASP A 2 -5.71 5.38 17.87
CA ASP A 2 -6.26 5.22 16.53
C ASP A 2 -6.36 3.74 16.18
N LYS A 3 -7.58 3.32 15.85
CA LYS A 3 -7.93 1.93 15.58
C LYS A 3 -7.68 1.65 14.09
N GLN A 4 -6.41 1.66 13.68
CA GLN A 4 -6.01 1.35 12.32
C GLN A 4 -5.51 -0.09 12.19
N PHE A 5 -5.71 -0.69 11.01
CA PHE A 5 -5.12 -1.98 10.69
C PHE A 5 -3.65 -1.84 10.33
N GLU A 6 -2.79 -2.49 11.09
CA GLU A 6 -1.36 -2.58 10.84
C GLU A 6 -1.00 -3.95 10.25
N LEU A 7 -0.04 -3.99 9.34
CA LEU A 7 0.51 -5.26 8.87
C LEU A 7 1.19 -5.99 10.04
N SER A 8 0.76 -7.22 10.32
CA SER A 8 1.46 -8.10 11.24
C SER A 8 2.82 -8.52 10.67
N PRO A 9 3.77 -9.03 11.48
CA PRO A 9 5.03 -9.58 10.98
C PRO A 9 4.85 -10.68 9.91
N LYS A 10 3.75 -11.44 9.97
CA LYS A 10 3.43 -12.45 8.95
C LYS A 10 3.04 -11.79 7.63
N HIS A 11 2.22 -10.73 7.67
CA HIS A 11 1.85 -9.98 6.47
C HIS A 11 3.07 -9.31 5.84
N ILE A 12 3.97 -8.73 6.64
CA ILE A 12 5.21 -8.12 6.17
C ILE A 12 6.12 -9.17 5.51
N ASN A 13 6.22 -10.38 6.09
CA ASN A 13 6.97 -11.46 5.45
C ASN A 13 6.38 -11.86 4.09
N SER A 14 5.05 -11.89 3.98
CA SER A 14 4.34 -12.18 2.72
C SER A 14 4.54 -11.08 1.67
N LEU A 15 4.57 -9.81 2.10
CA LEU A 15 4.92 -8.67 1.26
C LEU A 15 6.32 -8.83 0.66
N PHE A 16 7.34 -9.02 1.48
CA PHE A 16 8.71 -9.12 0.95
C PHE A 16 8.99 -10.41 0.18
N ARG A 17 8.27 -11.52 0.46
CA ARG A 17 8.28 -12.72 -0.39
C ARG A 17 7.72 -12.43 -1.78
N LEU A 18 6.60 -11.71 -1.87
CA LEU A 18 6.00 -11.31 -3.15
C LEU A 18 6.96 -10.41 -3.95
N LEU A 19 7.66 -9.48 -3.27
CA LEU A 19 8.53 -8.49 -3.89
C LEU A 19 9.79 -9.08 -4.56
N LYS A 20 10.28 -10.25 -4.10
CA LYS A 20 11.55 -10.86 -4.57
C LYS A 20 12.69 -9.84 -4.56
N THR A 21 13.05 -9.43 -3.35
CA THR A 21 13.90 -8.26 -3.08
C THR A 21 15.39 -8.57 -3.25
N ASN A 22 16.21 -7.55 -3.44
CA ASN A 22 17.66 -7.63 -3.47
C ASN A 22 18.32 -6.42 -2.78
N THR A 23 19.64 -6.49 -2.62
CA THR A 23 20.41 -5.48 -1.86
C THR A 23 20.57 -4.13 -2.55
N LYS A 24 20.14 -4.00 -3.81
CA LYS A 24 20.11 -2.74 -4.57
C LYS A 24 18.74 -2.08 -4.54
N ASP A 25 17.71 -2.74 -4.01
CA ASP A 25 16.36 -2.20 -3.98
C ASP A 25 16.29 -1.00 -3.02
N VAL A 26 15.59 0.04 -3.47
CA VAL A 26 15.10 1.18 -2.69
C VAL A 26 13.60 1.01 -2.49
N PHE A 27 13.15 0.97 -1.24
CA PHE A 27 11.78 0.70 -0.84
C PHE A 27 11.11 1.94 -0.25
N TYR A 28 9.92 2.25 -0.77
CA TYR A 28 9.05 3.30 -0.26
C TYR A 28 7.78 2.71 0.32
N ASP A 29 7.42 3.12 1.54
CA ASP A 29 6.18 2.76 2.22
C ASP A 29 5.31 4.01 2.40
N PHE A 30 4.25 4.10 1.60
CA PHE A 30 3.29 5.20 1.60
C PHE A 30 2.16 4.93 2.61
N GLY A 31 2.14 5.73 3.68
CA GLY A 31 1.33 5.47 4.86
C GLY A 31 1.98 4.38 5.72
N CYS A 32 3.25 4.60 6.10
CA CYS A 32 4.06 3.56 6.74
C CYS A 32 3.64 3.22 8.19
N GLY A 33 2.72 4.01 8.78
CA GLY A 33 2.27 3.86 10.16
C GLY A 33 3.46 3.86 11.11
N ARG A 34 3.55 2.83 11.95
CA ARG A 34 4.64 2.65 12.92
C ARG A 34 5.99 2.22 12.32
N GLY A 35 6.13 2.19 10.99
CA GLY A 35 7.41 1.98 10.31
C GLY A 35 7.97 0.55 10.36
N LEU A 36 7.15 -0.45 10.72
CA LEU A 36 7.61 -1.84 10.86
C LEU A 36 8.12 -2.42 9.54
N ALA A 37 7.41 -2.20 8.43
CA ALA A 37 7.84 -2.69 7.12
C ALA A 37 9.13 -1.98 6.67
N VAL A 38 9.21 -0.66 6.88
CA VAL A 38 10.40 0.16 6.60
C VAL A 38 11.63 -0.38 7.33
N CYS A 39 11.50 -0.68 8.63
CA CYS A 39 12.59 -1.26 9.42
C CYS A 39 12.97 -2.67 8.94
N GLN A 40 11.98 -3.51 8.63
CA GLN A 40 12.23 -4.89 8.18
C GLN A 40 12.90 -4.97 6.81
N ALA A 41 12.59 -4.05 5.89
CA ALA A 41 13.23 -3.94 4.58
C ALA A 41 14.76 -3.93 4.69
N VAL A 42 15.32 -3.17 5.63
CA VAL A 42 16.77 -3.07 5.85
C VAL A 42 17.29 -4.19 6.75
N THR A 43 16.62 -4.44 7.87
CA THR A 43 17.15 -5.34 8.91
C THR A 43 17.10 -6.81 8.50
N LYS A 44 16.05 -7.23 7.79
CA LYS A 44 15.82 -8.63 7.40
C LYS A 44 16.05 -8.88 5.91
N TYR A 45 15.72 -7.92 5.06
CA TYR A 45 15.80 -8.07 3.61
C TYR A 45 17.01 -7.35 2.98
N HIS A 46 17.80 -6.67 3.81
CA HIS A 46 19.09 -6.06 3.45
C HIS A 46 19.03 -5.12 2.26
N MET A 47 17.89 -4.43 2.07
CA MET A 47 17.72 -3.43 1.03
C MET A 47 18.73 -2.29 1.17
N ASN A 48 18.94 -1.57 0.06
CA ASN A 48 19.90 -0.47 0.02
C ASN A 48 19.42 0.70 0.88
N LEU A 49 18.15 1.06 0.72
CA LEU A 49 17.50 2.19 1.35
C LEU A 49 16.01 1.88 1.52
N SER A 50 15.42 2.37 2.62
CA SER A 50 14.02 2.14 2.96
C SER A 50 13.42 3.39 3.57
N ILE A 51 12.32 3.89 3.02
CA ILE A 51 11.79 5.20 3.31
C ILE A 51 10.31 5.10 3.63
N GLY A 52 9.91 5.60 4.79
CA GLY A 52 8.51 5.67 5.22
C GLY A 52 7.95 7.09 5.13
N ILE A 53 6.78 7.24 4.52
CA ILE A 53 6.04 8.51 4.50
C ILE A 53 4.78 8.32 5.34
N GLU A 54 4.58 9.18 6.33
CA GLU A 54 3.43 9.11 7.25
C GLU A 54 2.86 10.50 7.49
N LEU A 55 1.53 10.63 7.50
CA LEU A 55 0.83 11.90 7.72
C LEU A 55 0.52 12.13 9.20
N ASN A 56 0.32 11.06 9.97
CA ASN A 56 0.04 11.13 11.40
C ASN A 56 1.34 11.33 12.20
N LEU A 57 1.43 12.45 12.91
CA LEU A 57 2.60 12.84 13.70
C LEU A 57 2.98 11.78 14.76
N ASP A 58 2.00 11.20 15.45
CA ASP A 58 2.26 10.22 16.51
C ASP A 58 2.86 8.92 15.94
N TYR A 59 2.38 8.46 14.79
CA TYR A 59 2.94 7.30 14.11
C TYR A 59 4.33 7.57 13.53
N TYR A 60 4.54 8.74 12.95
CA TYR A 60 5.86 9.18 12.49
C TYR A 60 6.90 9.21 13.63
N GLU A 61 6.58 9.85 14.76
CA GLU A 61 7.48 9.91 15.91
C GLU A 61 7.71 8.53 16.52
N PHE A 62 6.67 7.69 16.58
CA PHE A 62 6.81 6.31 17.01
C PHE A 62 7.77 5.53 16.10
N ALA A 63 7.61 5.64 14.78
CA ALA A 63 8.44 4.93 13.81
C ALA A 63 9.92 5.32 13.94
N ARG A 64 10.21 6.62 14.09
CA ARG A 64 11.58 7.13 14.31
C ARG A 64 12.17 6.61 15.60
N LYS A 65 11.44 6.72 16.71
CA LYS A 65 11.89 6.22 18.01
C LYS A 65 12.14 4.71 17.97
N TYR A 66 11.20 3.96 17.40
CA TYR A 66 11.32 2.51 17.25
C TYR A 66 12.59 2.14 16.48
N ALA A 67 12.89 2.84 15.38
CA ALA A 67 14.11 2.62 14.62
C ALA A 67 15.37 2.92 15.46
N ILE A 68 15.43 4.07 16.11
CA ILE A 68 16.59 4.46 16.94
C ILE A 68 16.83 3.45 18.08
N ASP A 69 15.77 2.99 18.73
CA ASP A 69 15.85 2.09 19.89
C ASP A 69 16.27 0.65 19.50
N ARG A 70 16.08 0.24 18.24
CA ARG A 70 16.21 -1.16 17.82
C ARG A 70 17.32 -1.43 16.80
N LEU A 71 17.79 -0.41 16.08
CA LEU A 71 18.67 -0.59 14.94
C LEU A 71 20.11 -0.14 15.23
N THR A 72 21.05 -0.77 14.54
CA THR A 72 22.46 -0.35 14.57
C THR A 72 22.66 0.95 13.79
N LYS A 73 23.75 1.68 14.07
CA LYS A 73 24.13 2.89 13.30
C LYS A 73 24.19 2.66 11.78
N ASN A 74 24.68 1.49 11.35
CA ASN A 74 24.77 1.15 9.92
C ASN A 74 23.39 0.91 9.28
N GLN A 75 22.43 0.36 10.03
CA GLN A 75 21.06 0.17 9.55
C GLN A 75 20.29 1.50 9.54
N LEU A 76 20.49 2.35 10.55
CA LEU A 76 19.86 3.68 10.62
C LEU A 76 20.25 4.58 9.44
N ARG A 77 21.49 4.47 8.94
CA ARG A 77 21.94 5.18 7.74
C ARG A 77 21.19 4.80 6.45
N LYS A 78 20.39 3.74 6.47
CA LYS A 78 19.62 3.21 5.33
C LYS A 78 18.12 3.37 5.51
N ILE A 79 17.68 4.10 6.53
CA ILE A 79 16.26 4.32 6.81
C ILE A 79 16.01 5.81 6.94
N GLU A 80 14.92 6.24 6.31
CA GLU A 80 14.37 7.57 6.51
C GLU A 80 12.88 7.50 6.82
N PHE A 81 12.42 8.42 7.65
CA PHE A 81 10.99 8.65 7.87
C PHE A 81 10.72 10.12 7.57
N HIS A 82 9.63 10.37 6.84
CA HIS A 82 9.19 11.70 6.47
C HIS A 82 7.76 11.91 6.94
N LEU A 83 7.53 13.02 7.64
CA LEU A 83 6.19 13.47 7.99
C LEU A 83 5.61 14.22 6.80
N GLY A 84 4.57 13.69 6.18
CA GLY A 84 3.96 14.33 5.02
C GLY A 84 2.94 13.48 4.28
N ARG A 85 2.39 14.07 3.21
CA ARG A 85 1.56 13.38 2.22
C ARG A 85 2.45 13.04 1.02
N PHE A 86 2.13 11.95 0.32
CA PHE A 86 2.66 11.72 -1.03
C PHE A 86 1.57 12.18 -2.00
N ASP A 87 1.83 13.21 -2.78
CA ASP A 87 0.91 13.63 -3.84
C ASP A 87 1.69 14.30 -4.99
N ASN A 88 0.97 14.91 -5.93
CA ASN A 88 1.61 15.55 -7.07
C ASN A 88 2.24 16.91 -6.72
N ASP A 89 1.82 17.53 -5.62
CA ASP A 89 2.13 18.90 -5.27
C ASP A 89 3.14 19.00 -4.11
N ASP A 90 3.26 17.93 -3.30
CA ASP A 90 4.12 17.76 -2.12
C ASP A 90 4.24 19.07 -1.30
N THR A 91 3.12 19.60 -0.79
CA THR A 91 3.14 20.70 0.18
C THR A 91 2.36 20.36 1.46
N TYR A 92 3.10 20.06 2.53
CA TYR A 92 2.70 20.41 3.89
C TYR A 92 3.73 21.43 4.39
N GLU A 93 3.28 22.66 4.67
CA GLU A 93 4.15 23.78 5.13
C GLU A 93 5.38 24.09 4.25
N GLY A 94 5.29 23.80 2.94
CA GLY A 94 5.82 24.69 1.92
C GLY A 94 7.28 24.58 1.48
N ASN A 95 8.08 23.53 1.73
CA ASN A 95 9.46 23.52 1.20
C ASN A 95 10.12 22.17 0.82
N PHE A 96 9.40 21.05 0.74
CA PHE A 96 10.04 19.80 0.30
C PHE A 96 9.16 18.96 -0.62
N ILE A 97 9.48 19.01 -1.91
CA ILE A 97 8.96 18.10 -2.92
C ILE A 97 9.88 16.88 -2.94
N TYR A 98 9.38 15.71 -2.52
CA TYR A 98 10.22 14.52 -2.35
C TYR A 98 10.48 13.86 -3.72
N ASP A 99 11.73 13.71 -4.14
CA ASP A 99 12.04 12.98 -5.39
C ASP A 99 11.95 11.47 -5.18
N TYR A 100 10.93 10.85 -5.77
CA TYR A 100 10.68 9.40 -5.70
C TYR A 100 11.28 8.62 -6.89
N SER A 101 12.12 9.26 -7.71
CA SER A 101 12.59 8.68 -8.99
C SER A 101 13.57 7.51 -8.83
N ASP A 102 14.20 7.37 -7.66
CA ASP A 102 15.08 6.26 -7.31
C ASP A 102 14.34 5.01 -6.80
N ALA A 103 13.03 5.14 -6.52
CA ALA A 103 12.19 4.06 -6.04
C ALA A 103 12.22 2.87 -6.99
N THR A 104 12.65 1.72 -6.45
CA THR A 104 12.56 0.43 -7.15
C THR A 104 11.30 -0.34 -6.74
N ILE A 105 10.82 -0.08 -5.53
CA ILE A 105 9.64 -0.69 -4.94
C ILE A 105 8.86 0.39 -4.19
N VAL A 106 7.56 0.44 -4.45
CA VAL A 106 6.58 1.22 -3.67
C VAL A 106 5.57 0.25 -3.08
N TYR A 107 5.30 0.37 -1.79
CA TYR A 107 4.16 -0.24 -1.12
C TYR A 107 3.21 0.87 -0.66
N SER A 108 1.92 0.70 -0.90
CA SER A 108 0.88 1.61 -0.42
C SER A 108 -0.24 0.80 0.22
N SER A 109 -0.51 1.11 1.48
CA SER A 109 -1.56 0.48 2.27
C SER A 109 -2.90 1.25 2.23
N LEU A 110 -2.90 2.40 1.54
CA LEU A 110 -4.02 3.31 1.40
C LEU A 110 -4.94 2.95 0.24
N ASP A 111 -6.20 3.37 0.33
CA ASP A 111 -7.15 3.27 -0.77
C ASP A 111 -6.60 4.03 -1.99
N GLU A 112 -6.86 3.52 -3.20
CA GLU A 112 -6.47 4.24 -4.43
C GLU A 112 -7.29 5.53 -4.53
N GLU A 113 -6.64 6.65 -4.87
CA GLU A 113 -7.30 7.89 -5.30
C GLU A 113 -7.23 8.04 -6.83
N ILE A 114 -8.03 8.93 -7.41
CA ILE A 114 -8.11 9.08 -8.88
C ILE A 114 -6.76 9.50 -9.46
N GLU A 115 -6.10 10.38 -8.71
CA GLU A 115 -4.86 11.06 -9.02
C GLU A 115 -3.62 10.17 -8.79
N ASP A 116 -3.76 9.04 -8.09
CA ASP A 116 -2.65 8.14 -7.74
C ASP A 116 -1.90 7.64 -8.98
N LEU A 117 -2.63 7.28 -10.04
CA LEU A 117 -1.97 6.80 -11.26
C LEU A 117 -1.14 7.90 -11.93
N ASP A 118 -1.59 9.15 -11.87
CA ASP A 118 -0.86 10.27 -12.44
C ASP A 118 0.36 10.59 -11.58
N PHE A 119 0.22 10.55 -10.25
CA PHE A 119 1.34 10.62 -9.32
C PHE A 119 2.38 9.55 -9.65
N TYR A 120 1.99 8.28 -9.73
CA TYR A 120 2.96 7.22 -9.99
C TYR A 120 3.64 7.35 -11.36
N LYS A 121 2.93 7.81 -12.39
CA LYS A 121 3.51 8.03 -13.73
C LYS A 121 4.47 9.21 -13.76
N LYS A 122 4.16 10.29 -13.04
CA LYS A 122 4.92 11.55 -13.06
C LYS A 122 6.14 11.50 -12.13
N ARG A 123 5.98 10.88 -10.96
CA ARG A 123 6.92 10.99 -9.84
C ARG A 123 7.82 9.76 -9.68
N LEU A 124 7.36 8.58 -10.10
CA LEU A 124 8.17 7.36 -10.04
C LEU A 124 8.84 7.09 -11.38
N ASN A 125 9.94 6.34 -11.35
CA ASN A 125 10.45 5.67 -12.55
C ASN A 125 9.52 4.50 -12.93
N TRP A 126 8.36 4.85 -13.51
CA TRP A 126 7.27 3.94 -13.84
C TRP A 126 7.67 2.77 -14.76
N LYS A 127 8.85 2.81 -15.39
CA LYS A 127 9.36 1.69 -16.21
C LYS A 127 10.16 0.66 -15.43
N LYS A 128 10.53 0.95 -14.18
CA LYS A 128 11.41 0.11 -13.35
C LYS A 128 10.79 -0.23 -11.99
N VAL A 129 9.86 0.58 -11.51
CA VAL A 129 9.25 0.41 -10.19
C VAL A 129 8.29 -0.79 -10.14
N LYS A 130 8.33 -1.54 -9.04
CA LYS A 130 7.27 -2.46 -8.61
C LYS A 130 6.34 -1.72 -7.66
N ILE A 131 5.04 -1.81 -7.88
CA ILE A 131 4.04 -1.19 -7.00
C ILE A 131 3.26 -2.30 -6.30
N VAL A 132 3.18 -2.25 -4.98
CA VAL A 132 2.40 -3.19 -4.19
C VAL A 132 1.25 -2.47 -3.50
N LYS A 133 0.03 -2.99 -3.68
CA LYS A 133 -1.16 -2.51 -2.98
C LYS A 133 -1.70 -3.60 -2.06
N LYS A 134 -2.29 -3.15 -0.96
CA LYS A 134 -3.01 -3.98 0.02
C LYS A 134 -4.48 -4.09 -0.37
N ASP A 135 -5.04 -5.30 -0.26
CA ASP A 135 -6.44 -5.70 -0.44
C ASP A 135 -7.04 -5.54 -1.85
N ILE A 136 -6.70 -4.46 -2.57
CA ILE A 136 -7.16 -4.20 -3.93
C ILE A 136 -5.95 -3.79 -4.78
N PRO A 137 -5.67 -4.42 -5.93
CA PRO A 137 -4.61 -3.99 -6.83
C PRO A 137 -4.92 -2.63 -7.45
N LEU A 138 -3.92 -2.04 -8.10
CA LEU A 138 -4.13 -0.85 -8.93
C LEU A 138 -5.22 -1.12 -9.98
N ILE A 139 -6.25 -0.28 -9.99
CA ILE A 139 -7.52 -0.60 -10.63
C ILE A 139 -7.36 -0.65 -12.17
N GLY A 140 -7.72 -1.80 -12.74
CA GLY A 140 -7.61 -2.06 -14.18
C GLY A 140 -6.22 -2.44 -14.68
N PHE A 141 -5.32 -2.84 -13.78
CA PHE A 141 -4.01 -3.39 -14.15
C PHE A 141 -3.88 -4.86 -13.77
N ASP A 142 -3.05 -5.57 -14.53
CA ASP A 142 -2.60 -6.94 -14.25
C ASP A 142 -1.60 -6.95 -13.09
N PHE A 143 -1.54 -8.07 -12.36
CA PHE A 143 -0.79 -8.18 -11.11
C PHE A 143 -0.36 -9.61 -10.79
N GLU A 144 0.69 -9.72 -9.98
CA GLU A 144 1.01 -10.92 -9.20
C GLU A 144 0.35 -10.80 -7.82
N ALA A 145 -0.33 -11.84 -7.36
CA ALA A 145 -1.07 -11.80 -6.09
C ALA A 145 -0.47 -12.75 -5.04
N ASN A 146 -0.46 -12.29 -3.79
CA ASN A 146 -0.29 -13.13 -2.61
C ASN A 146 -1.58 -13.04 -1.77
N ARG A 147 -2.26 -14.19 -1.64
CA ARG A 147 -3.53 -14.34 -0.89
C ARG A 147 -3.40 -15.29 0.30
N GLU A 148 -2.18 -15.49 0.80
CA GLU A 148 -1.88 -16.44 1.90
C GLU A 148 -2.63 -16.09 3.19
N HIS A 149 -2.90 -14.80 3.44
CA HIS A 149 -3.62 -14.32 4.62
C HIS A 149 -5.00 -13.82 4.24
N GLN A 150 -6.05 -14.45 4.79
CA GLN A 150 -7.45 -14.14 4.47
C GLN A 150 -7.86 -12.71 4.84
N ASP A 151 -7.16 -12.08 5.78
CA ASP A 151 -7.42 -10.73 6.27
C ASP A 151 -6.48 -9.67 5.67
N CYS A 152 -5.59 -10.04 4.75
CA CYS A 152 -4.66 -9.13 4.09
C CYS A 152 -4.15 -9.72 2.77
N TRP A 153 -4.72 -9.30 1.65
CA TRP A 153 -4.20 -9.66 0.34
C TRP A 153 -3.20 -8.62 -0.14
N LEU A 154 -2.21 -9.06 -0.92
CA LEU A 154 -1.17 -8.20 -1.45
C LEU A 154 -1.05 -8.42 -2.96
N PHE A 155 -0.97 -7.32 -3.70
CA PHE A 155 -0.95 -7.35 -5.15
C PHE A 155 0.21 -6.52 -5.67
N MET A 156 1.08 -7.13 -6.46
CA MET A 156 2.23 -6.49 -7.07
C MET A 156 2.00 -6.26 -8.56
N MET A 157 2.05 -4.99 -8.96
CA MET A 157 2.09 -4.57 -10.34
C MET A 157 3.55 -4.28 -10.75
N LYS A 158 3.92 -4.63 -11.98
CA LYS A 158 5.27 -4.41 -12.53
C LYS A 158 5.21 -3.95 -13.97
N TYR A 159 6.27 -3.27 -14.41
CA TYR A 159 6.43 -2.90 -15.81
C TYR A 159 6.64 -4.15 -16.72
N PRO A 160 6.07 -4.18 -17.94
CA PRO A 160 5.10 -3.23 -18.47
C PRO A 160 3.74 -3.38 -17.76
N PHE A 161 3.19 -2.25 -17.32
CA PHE A 161 1.89 -2.21 -16.63
C PHE A 161 0.76 -2.52 -17.62
N LYS A 162 0.37 -3.80 -17.68
CA LYS A 162 -0.66 -4.29 -18.60
C LYS A 162 -2.05 -3.91 -18.10
N ARG A 163 -2.86 -3.34 -19.00
CA ARG A 163 -4.25 -2.97 -18.71
C ARG A 163 -5.17 -4.18 -18.91
N ILE A 164 -6.10 -4.36 -17.98
CA ILE A 164 -7.24 -5.26 -18.14
C ILE A 164 -8.44 -4.38 -18.50
N LYS A 165 -9.05 -4.63 -19.66
CA LYS A 165 -10.11 -3.78 -20.21
C LYS A 165 -11.51 -4.12 -19.70
N ASP A 166 -11.70 -5.35 -19.24
CA ASP A 166 -13.00 -5.83 -18.77
C ASP A 166 -13.02 -5.86 -17.23
N LYS A 167 -13.99 -5.17 -16.64
CA LYS A 167 -14.08 -4.99 -15.18
C LYS A 167 -14.41 -6.29 -14.45
N ASP A 168 -15.21 -7.16 -15.04
CA ASP A 168 -15.64 -8.42 -14.42
C ASP A 168 -14.52 -9.46 -14.49
N ARG A 169 -13.77 -9.48 -15.60
CA ARG A 169 -12.50 -10.22 -15.71
C ARG A 169 -11.48 -9.72 -14.69
N TRP A 170 -11.33 -8.41 -14.53
CA TRP A 170 -10.43 -7.86 -13.50
C TRP A 170 -10.88 -8.29 -12.11
N ALA A 171 -12.18 -8.19 -11.78
CA ALA A 171 -12.73 -8.66 -10.51
C ALA A 171 -12.49 -10.16 -10.27
N SER A 172 -12.67 -10.98 -11.30
CA SER A 172 -12.37 -12.42 -11.28
C SER A 172 -10.92 -12.71 -10.93
N LEU A 173 -10.00 -11.99 -11.58
CA LEU A 173 -8.58 -12.09 -11.27
C LEU A 173 -8.27 -11.63 -9.84
N VAL A 174 -8.91 -10.58 -9.33
CA VAL A 174 -8.67 -10.07 -7.96
C VAL A 174 -9.12 -11.10 -6.93
N LEU A 175 -10.33 -11.64 -7.08
CA LEU A 175 -10.90 -12.63 -6.18
C LEU A 175 -10.27 -14.02 -6.33
N GLY A 176 -9.54 -14.27 -7.42
CA GLY A 176 -9.00 -15.60 -7.75
C GLY A 176 -10.10 -16.62 -8.01
N LYS A 177 -11.20 -16.18 -8.63
CA LYS A 177 -12.39 -17.00 -8.93
C LYS A 177 -12.85 -16.71 -10.35
N ASP A 178 -13.25 -17.75 -11.08
CA ASP A 178 -13.81 -17.60 -12.42
C ASP A 178 -15.27 -17.15 -12.38
N ASN A 179 -15.71 -16.44 -13.42
CA ASN A 179 -17.10 -16.03 -13.66
C ASN A 179 -17.73 -15.20 -12.52
N VAL A 180 -16.94 -14.36 -11.85
CA VAL A 180 -17.46 -13.42 -10.84
C VAL A 180 -17.54 -12.01 -11.41
N SER A 181 -18.54 -11.26 -10.96
CA SER A 181 -18.74 -9.88 -11.38
C SER A 181 -17.98 -8.90 -10.49
N ILE A 182 -17.86 -7.67 -10.96
CA ILE A 182 -17.36 -6.55 -10.16
C ILE A 182 -18.20 -6.32 -8.88
N THR A 183 -19.49 -6.64 -8.90
CA THR A 183 -20.35 -6.56 -7.72
C THR A 183 -19.88 -7.50 -6.61
N ASN A 184 -19.44 -8.72 -6.96
CA ASN A 184 -18.92 -9.66 -5.98
C ASN A 184 -17.61 -9.17 -5.35
N LEU A 185 -16.78 -8.42 -6.09
CA LEU A 185 -15.59 -7.78 -5.52
C LEU A 185 -15.97 -6.70 -4.51
N TYR A 186 -16.98 -5.88 -4.80
CA TYR A 186 -17.45 -4.86 -3.86
C TYR A 186 -17.98 -5.46 -2.57
N GLU A 187 -18.75 -6.55 -2.65
CA GLU A 187 -19.27 -7.28 -1.49
C GLU A 187 -18.12 -7.88 -0.67
N HIS A 188 -17.17 -8.54 -1.33
CA HIS A 188 -16.01 -9.10 -0.65
C HIS A 188 -15.20 -8.03 0.09
N TYR A 189 -14.90 -6.92 -0.58
CA TYR A 189 -14.11 -5.83 -0.01
C TYR A 189 -14.85 -5.16 1.16
N PHE A 190 -16.17 -4.96 1.04
CA PHE A 190 -17.00 -4.49 2.14
C PHE A 190 -16.87 -5.41 3.38
N THR A 191 -17.08 -6.71 3.19
CA THR A 191 -17.04 -7.70 4.28
C THR A 191 -15.63 -7.79 4.90
N LEU A 192 -14.58 -7.70 4.08
CA LEU A 192 -13.20 -7.69 4.55
C LEU A 192 -12.95 -6.51 5.50
N LEU A 193 -13.32 -5.29 5.07
CA LEU A 193 -13.14 -4.07 5.86
C LEU A 193 -14.01 -4.09 7.12
N GLU A 194 -15.32 -4.39 7.01
CA GLU A 194 -16.23 -4.44 8.16
C GLU A 194 -15.69 -5.38 9.25
N ASN A 195 -15.31 -6.61 8.86
CA ASN A 195 -14.77 -7.60 9.80
C ASN A 195 -13.47 -7.14 10.46
N ARG A 196 -12.61 -6.45 9.70
CA ARG A 196 -11.34 -5.92 10.20
C ARG A 196 -11.57 -4.80 11.22
N HIS A 197 -12.47 -3.86 10.95
CA HIS A 197 -12.81 -2.79 11.91
C HIS A 197 -13.47 -3.35 13.18
N LEU A 198 -14.36 -4.33 13.05
CA LEU A 198 -14.96 -5.01 14.21
C LEU A 198 -13.89 -5.67 15.09
N LYS A 199 -12.90 -6.34 14.49
CA LYS A 199 -11.75 -6.92 15.24
C LYS A 199 -10.90 -5.86 15.95
N LEU A 200 -10.84 -4.64 15.41
CA LEU A 200 -10.17 -3.49 16.03
C LEU A 200 -11.04 -2.80 17.11
N GLY A 201 -12.24 -3.34 17.39
CA GLY A 201 -13.14 -2.82 18.42
C GLY A 201 -13.95 -1.60 17.99
N TRP A 202 -14.14 -1.39 16.68
CA TRP A 202 -15.11 -0.41 16.18
C TRP A 202 -16.53 -0.88 16.48
N SER A 203 -17.47 0.04 16.66
CA SER A 203 -18.88 -0.33 16.66
C SER A 203 -19.30 -0.81 15.27
N LYS A 204 -20.36 -1.63 15.21
CA LYS A 204 -20.91 -2.10 13.93
C LYS A 204 -21.32 -0.95 13.00
N SER A 205 -21.82 0.15 13.56
CA SER A 205 -22.21 1.33 12.78
C SER A 205 -20.99 2.01 12.14
N GLU A 206 -19.94 2.25 12.92
CA GLU A 206 -18.70 2.87 12.43
C GLU A 206 -18.02 1.98 11.39
N ALA A 207 -17.89 0.67 11.66
CA ALA A 207 -17.28 -0.29 10.75
C ALA A 207 -17.99 -0.33 9.40
N LYS A 208 -19.33 -0.35 9.40
CA LYS A 208 -20.14 -0.30 8.18
C LYS A 208 -20.00 1.03 7.44
N LYS A 209 -19.97 2.15 8.17
CA LYS A 209 -19.86 3.48 7.57
C LYS A 209 -18.54 3.61 6.81
N ASP A 210 -17.44 3.17 7.42
CA ASP A 210 -16.11 3.23 6.83
C ASP A 210 -15.99 2.30 5.61
N ALA A 211 -16.38 1.03 5.75
CA ALA A 211 -16.37 0.06 4.66
C ALA A 211 -17.22 0.52 3.45
N ASN A 212 -18.38 1.14 3.70
CA ASN A 212 -19.19 1.74 2.62
C ASN A 212 -18.48 2.91 1.92
N SER A 213 -17.70 3.70 2.66
CA SER A 213 -16.91 4.80 2.10
C SER A 213 -15.85 4.28 1.14
N SER A 214 -15.03 3.30 1.55
CA SER A 214 -14.01 2.68 0.71
C SER A 214 -14.61 2.00 -0.52
N VAL A 215 -15.73 1.28 -0.38
CA VAL A 215 -16.42 0.66 -1.53
C VAL A 215 -17.00 1.71 -2.49
N ARG A 216 -17.49 2.85 -1.98
CA ARG A 216 -17.94 3.96 -2.82
C ARG A 216 -16.78 4.56 -3.62
N ASN A 217 -15.61 4.74 -2.99
CA ASN A 217 -14.42 5.21 -3.68
C ASN A 217 -13.94 4.22 -4.75
N LEU A 218 -13.88 2.93 -4.42
CA LEU A 218 -13.56 1.87 -5.38
C LEU A 218 -14.50 1.89 -6.60
N LYS A 219 -15.82 2.02 -6.38
CA LYS A 219 -16.81 2.15 -7.47
C LYS A 219 -16.54 3.36 -8.36
N LYS A 220 -16.17 4.51 -7.78
CA LYS A 220 -15.85 5.74 -8.51
C LYS A 220 -14.67 5.52 -9.45
N ILE A 221 -13.59 4.90 -8.96
CA ILE A 221 -12.38 4.67 -9.76
C ILE A 221 -12.58 3.59 -10.80
N VAL A 222 -13.28 2.50 -10.46
CA VAL A 222 -13.65 1.46 -11.44
C VAL A 222 -14.46 2.09 -12.59
N CYS A 223 -15.44 2.95 -12.29
CA CYS A 223 -16.19 3.67 -13.32
C CYS A 223 -15.26 4.48 -14.22
N GLN A 224 -14.30 5.23 -13.68
CA GLN A 224 -13.38 6.03 -14.50
C GLN A 224 -12.37 5.20 -15.31
N ARG A 225 -11.99 4.01 -14.83
CA ARG A 225 -10.93 3.20 -15.44
C ARG A 225 -11.45 2.21 -16.49
N PHE A 226 -12.72 1.83 -16.42
CA PHE A 226 -13.32 0.80 -17.26
C PHE A 226 -14.50 1.29 -18.12
N CYS A 227 -15.00 2.51 -17.91
CA CYS A 227 -15.96 3.14 -18.81
C CYS A 227 -15.27 3.77 -20.03
#